data_AF-A0A929HAJ5-F1
#
_entry.id   AF-A0A929HAJ5-F1
#
_cell.length_a   1.000
_cell.length_b   1.000
_cell.length_c   1.000
_cell.angle_alpha   90.00
_cell.angle_beta   90.00
_cell.angle_gamma   90.00
#
_symmetry.space_group_name_H-M   'P 1'
#
loop_
_entity.id
_entity.type
_entity.pdbx_description
1 polymer ?
#
loop_
_entity_poly.entity_id
_entity_poly.type
_entity_poly.pdbx_seq_one_letter_code
_entity_poly.pdbx_strand_id
1 'polypeptide(L)'
;ADFTLAVADAAKRIEINHEDMDVRIIGNFDVENLAVNPSFSKTGWWYSYFEGDSINVSDPQEAISLNPGEYRLYTSKRLTKPDISAGVNKYKLAQSEFQVYPNPVKGMLYMEPVPESSRLTFLNSAGLVVKIFEMEGMQDHVDLSSLPPGLYILSRQTGKEQPQYVKVICE
;
A
#
# COMPACT_ATOMS: atom_id res chain seq x y z
N ALA A 1 9.72 -20.25 27.81
CA ALA A 1 10.02 -19.89 26.41
C ALA A 1 11.48 -19.52 26.38
N ASP A 2 12.26 -20.26 25.62
CA ASP A 2 13.71 -20.10 25.58
C ASP A 2 14.08 -19.43 24.26
N PHE A 3 15.02 -18.50 24.28
CA PHE A 3 15.45 -17.78 23.09
C PHE A 3 16.97 -17.73 22.97
N THR A 4 17.46 -17.76 21.73
CA THR A 4 18.88 -17.63 21.38
C THR A 4 19.06 -16.50 20.38
N LEU A 5 20.06 -15.65 20.60
CA LEU A 5 20.37 -14.51 19.75
C LEU A 5 21.80 -14.63 19.21
N ALA A 6 21.93 -14.62 17.88
CA ALA A 6 23.19 -14.42 17.18
C ALA A 6 23.05 -13.17 16.31
N VAL A 7 23.34 -12.00 16.90
CA VAL A 7 23.01 -10.69 16.30
C VAL A 7 24.19 -9.72 16.24
N ALA A 8 25.40 -10.19 16.59
CA ALA A 8 26.62 -9.39 16.59
C ALA A 8 27.08 -9.04 15.15
N ASP A 9 27.00 -10.00 14.24
CA ASP A 9 27.49 -9.87 12.87
C ASP A 9 26.40 -9.38 11.89
N ALA A 10 26.77 -9.29 10.61
CA ALA A 10 25.88 -8.94 9.52
C ALA A 10 24.77 -9.99 9.31
N ALA A 11 25.10 -11.28 9.45
CA ALA A 11 24.10 -12.33 9.60
C ALA A 11 23.46 -12.21 10.98
N LYS A 12 22.15 -11.94 11.02
CA LYS A 12 21.38 -11.96 12.26
C LYS A 12 20.48 -13.17 12.29
N ARG A 13 20.45 -13.85 13.44
CA ARG A 13 19.58 -14.97 13.73
C ARG A 13 18.97 -14.85 15.12
N ILE A 14 17.66 -15.07 15.21
CA ILE A 14 16.91 -15.18 16.45
C ILE A 14 16.13 -16.48 16.42
N GLU A 15 16.32 -17.29 17.46
CA GLU A 15 15.62 -18.55 17.67
C GLU A 15 14.71 -18.37 18.89
N ILE A 16 13.43 -18.69 18.74
CA ILE A 16 12.48 -18.68 19.87
C ILE A 16 11.83 -20.05 19.90
N ASN A 17 11.96 -20.74 21.02
CA ASN A 17 11.33 -22.03 21.27
C ASN A 17 10.21 -21.87 22.29
N HIS A 18 9.03 -22.37 21.96
CA HIS A 18 7.85 -22.32 22.81
C HIS A 18 7.12 -23.65 22.76
N GLU A 19 6.38 -23.98 23.83
CA GLU A 19 5.63 -25.24 23.91
C GLU A 19 4.63 -25.42 22.76
N ASP A 20 4.10 -24.31 22.26
CA ASP A 20 3.09 -24.29 21.20
C ASP A 20 3.68 -24.18 19.77
N MET A 21 4.71 -23.34 19.59
CA MET A 21 5.23 -22.95 18.28
C MET A 21 6.67 -22.44 18.39
N ASP A 22 7.53 -22.90 17.49
CA ASP A 22 8.86 -22.35 17.35
C ASP A 22 8.90 -21.26 16.27
N VAL A 23 9.77 -20.28 16.46
CA VAL A 23 9.98 -19.16 15.53
C VAL A 23 11.46 -19.07 15.18
N ARG A 24 11.75 -18.87 13.90
CA ARG A 24 13.09 -18.60 13.36
C ARG A 24 13.07 -17.30 12.58
N ILE A 25 13.93 -16.37 12.99
CA ILE A 25 14.09 -15.08 12.31
C ILE A 25 15.53 -15.02 11.84
N ILE A 26 15.71 -14.75 10.56
CA ILE A 26 17.01 -14.53 9.94
C ILE A 26 17.00 -13.20 9.19
N GLY A 27 18.13 -12.52 9.15
CA GLY A 27 18.27 -11.28 8.41
C GLY A 27 19.69 -11.07 7.92
N ASN A 28 19.81 -10.54 6.70
CA ASN A 28 21.06 -10.10 6.12
C ASN A 28 21.17 -8.58 6.26
N PHE A 29 22.05 -8.12 7.14
CA PHE A 29 22.32 -6.71 7.36
C PHE A 29 23.56 -6.22 6.61
N ASP A 30 24.09 -7.01 5.69
CA ASP A 30 25.14 -6.62 4.76
C ASP A 30 24.58 -6.05 3.45
N VAL A 31 25.47 -5.51 2.62
CA VAL A 31 25.20 -5.04 1.24
C VAL A 31 25.44 -6.12 0.19
N GLU A 32 25.92 -7.30 0.59
CA GLU A 32 26.15 -8.47 -0.28
C GLU A 32 25.23 -9.66 0.07
N ASN A 33 25.12 -10.65 -0.81
CA ASN A 33 24.35 -11.87 -0.54
C ASN A 33 24.99 -12.68 0.59
N LEU A 34 24.16 -13.22 1.49
CA LEU A 34 24.62 -14.00 2.64
C LEU A 34 23.78 -15.24 2.85
N ALA A 35 24.43 -16.37 3.10
CA ALA A 35 23.77 -17.61 3.50
C ALA A 35 23.69 -17.68 5.03
N VAL A 36 22.47 -17.76 5.57
CA VAL A 36 22.23 -17.79 7.02
C VAL A 36 21.53 -19.10 7.36
N ASN A 37 22.13 -19.91 8.22
CA ASN A 37 21.49 -21.10 8.80
C ASN A 37 20.47 -20.67 9.86
N PRO A 38 19.15 -20.89 9.67
CA PRO A 38 18.12 -20.48 10.61
C PRO A 38 18.08 -21.31 11.90
N SER A 39 18.78 -22.44 11.96
CA SER A 39 18.79 -23.38 13.09
C SER A 39 17.39 -23.92 13.39
N PHE A 40 16.71 -24.51 12.40
CA PHE A 40 15.35 -25.04 12.62
C PHE A 40 15.35 -26.08 13.75
N SER A 41 14.32 -26.07 14.60
CA SER A 41 14.23 -27.04 15.71
C SER A 41 13.89 -28.45 15.25
N LYS A 42 13.27 -28.58 14.08
CA LYS A 42 12.77 -29.83 13.52
C LYS A 42 12.62 -29.75 12.01
N THR A 43 12.67 -30.92 11.38
CA THR A 43 12.32 -31.11 9.97
C THR A 43 10.81 -30.97 9.75
N GLY A 44 10.39 -30.75 8.51
CA GLY A 44 9.00 -30.61 8.10
C GLY A 44 8.65 -29.19 7.66
N TRP A 45 7.35 -28.89 7.62
CA TRP A 45 6.87 -27.62 7.11
C TRP A 45 7.10 -26.46 8.09
N TRP A 46 7.69 -25.40 7.56
CA TRP A 46 7.81 -24.09 8.19
C TRP A 46 7.13 -23.04 7.31
N TYR A 47 6.47 -22.08 7.94
CA TYR A 47 5.61 -21.11 7.24
C TYR A 47 6.23 -19.72 7.30
N SER A 48 6.41 -19.09 6.14
CA SER A 48 6.87 -17.70 6.04
C SER A 48 5.73 -16.77 6.46
N TYR A 49 5.89 -16.12 7.60
CA TYR A 49 4.81 -15.34 8.22
C TYR A 49 4.40 -14.12 7.38
N PHE A 50 5.36 -13.45 6.75
CA PHE A 50 5.12 -12.23 5.98
C PHE A 50 4.78 -12.50 4.51
N GLU A 51 5.35 -13.55 3.92
CA GLU A 51 5.10 -13.85 2.51
C GLU A 51 3.80 -14.66 2.35
N GLY A 52 3.45 -15.47 3.35
CA GLY A 52 2.33 -16.41 3.29
C GLY A 52 2.68 -17.74 2.60
N ASP A 53 3.95 -17.92 2.26
CA ASP A 53 4.49 -19.16 1.66
C ASP A 53 4.96 -20.17 2.72
N SER A 54 5.46 -21.32 2.30
CA SER A 54 5.98 -22.37 3.17
C SER A 54 7.15 -23.12 2.56
N ILE A 55 8.08 -23.55 3.40
CA ILE A 55 9.22 -24.38 3.02
C ILE A 55 9.15 -25.71 3.76
N ASN A 56 9.60 -26.79 3.11
CA ASN A 56 9.77 -28.08 3.76
C ASN A 56 11.24 -28.28 4.11
N VAL A 57 11.56 -28.25 5.40
CA VAL A 57 12.92 -28.38 5.91
C VAL A 57 13.26 -29.86 6.04
N SER A 58 14.20 -30.35 5.23
CA SER A 58 14.75 -31.71 5.32
C SER A 58 16.00 -31.79 6.20
N ASP A 59 16.81 -30.73 6.21
CA ASP A 59 17.99 -30.58 7.08
C ASP A 59 17.86 -29.31 7.92
N PRO A 60 17.75 -29.42 9.26
CA PRO A 60 17.62 -28.25 10.13
C PRO A 60 18.85 -27.33 10.15
N GLN A 61 19.99 -27.78 9.63
CA GLN A 61 21.23 -27.01 9.50
C GLN A 61 21.40 -26.36 8.12
N GLU A 62 20.45 -26.57 7.20
CA GLU A 62 20.49 -25.99 5.86
C GLU A 62 20.48 -24.46 5.91
N ALA A 63 21.42 -23.83 5.21
CA ALA A 63 21.51 -22.39 5.12
C ALA A 63 20.58 -21.82 4.05
N ILE A 64 19.94 -20.70 4.37
CA ILE A 64 19.09 -19.97 3.43
C ILE A 64 19.85 -18.76 2.91
N SER A 65 19.94 -18.65 1.58
CA SER A 65 20.51 -17.46 0.93
C SER A 65 19.53 -16.28 1.03
N LEU A 66 20.05 -15.14 1.48
CA LEU A 66 19.35 -13.87 1.63
C LEU A 66 20.04 -12.81 0.77
N ASN A 67 19.25 -12.02 0.03
CA ASN A 67 19.74 -10.82 -0.65
C ASN A 67 20.11 -9.72 0.35
N PRO A 68 20.80 -8.65 -0.07
CA PRO A 68 21.13 -7.53 0.81
C PRO A 68 19.86 -6.92 1.44
N GLY A 69 19.87 -6.74 2.76
CA GLY A 69 18.72 -6.21 3.51
C GLY A 69 17.52 -7.15 3.63
N GLU A 70 17.58 -8.36 3.09
CA GLU A 70 16.48 -9.32 3.17
C GLU A 70 16.40 -9.95 4.58
N TYR A 71 15.18 -10.14 5.07
CA TYR A 71 14.92 -10.88 6.29
C TYR A 71 13.74 -11.84 6.10
N ARG A 72 13.73 -12.93 6.86
CA ARG A 72 12.65 -13.91 6.83
C ARG A 72 12.26 -14.32 8.25
N LEU A 73 10.97 -14.55 8.44
CA LEU A 73 10.40 -15.05 9.68
C LEU A 73 9.61 -16.32 9.38
N TYR A 74 10.06 -17.43 9.96
CA TYR A 74 9.45 -18.74 9.83
C TYR A 74 8.82 -19.17 11.15
N THR A 75 7.63 -19.76 11.06
CA THR A 75 6.93 -20.35 12.21
C THR A 75 6.70 -21.84 11.98
N SER A 76 6.78 -22.64 13.03
CA SER A 76 6.50 -24.09 12.95
C SER A 76 5.01 -24.42 12.88
N LYS A 77 4.14 -23.41 13.02
CA LYS A 77 2.69 -23.48 12.84
C LYS A 77 2.25 -22.42 11.87
N ARG A 78 1.29 -22.74 11.00
CA ARG A 78 0.73 -21.78 10.06
C ARG A 78 -0.11 -20.75 10.83
N LEU A 79 0.29 -19.49 10.77
CA LEU A 79 -0.46 -18.38 11.33
C LEU A 79 -1.23 -17.66 10.22
N THR A 80 -2.32 -16.98 10.61
CA THR A 80 -2.98 -16.03 9.70
C THR A 80 -1.99 -14.91 9.41
N LYS A 81 -1.76 -14.65 8.12
CA LYS A 81 -0.89 -13.55 7.68
C LYS A 81 -1.38 -12.23 8.28
N PRO A 82 -0.49 -11.42 8.88
CA PRO A 82 -0.89 -10.13 9.41
C PRO A 82 -1.30 -9.22 8.26
N ASP A 83 -2.36 -8.43 8.48
CA ASP A 83 -2.70 -7.34 7.59
C ASP A 83 -1.69 -6.20 7.81
N ILE A 84 -0.60 -6.21 7.04
CA ILE A 84 0.42 -5.17 7.08
C ILE A 84 -0.03 -4.05 6.14
N SER A 85 -0.85 -3.15 6.68
CA SER A 85 -1.33 -1.95 6.00
C SER A 85 -0.25 -0.87 5.80
N ALA A 86 1.00 -1.14 6.21
CA ALA A 86 2.14 -0.24 5.98
C ALA A 86 2.70 -0.34 4.54
N GLY A 87 2.30 -1.35 3.76
CA GLY A 87 2.53 -1.33 2.32
C GLY A 87 1.70 -0.20 1.72
N VAL A 88 2.36 0.76 1.07
CA VAL A 88 1.71 1.77 0.22
C VAL A 88 0.61 1.06 -0.53
N ASN A 89 -0.66 1.47 -0.32
CA ASN A 89 -1.76 1.04 -1.16
C ASN A 89 -1.25 1.22 -2.59
N LYS A 90 -0.94 0.12 -3.28
CA LYS A 90 -0.71 0.18 -4.72
C LYS A 90 -2.05 0.65 -5.23
N TYR A 91 -2.17 1.96 -5.47
CA TYR A 91 -3.39 2.56 -5.97
C TYR A 91 -3.72 1.75 -7.20
N LYS A 92 -4.74 0.90 -7.07
CA LYS A 92 -5.33 0.23 -8.21
C LYS A 92 -5.90 1.41 -8.99
N LEU A 93 -5.16 1.88 -9.99
CA LEU A 93 -5.58 2.95 -10.89
C LEU A 93 -7.04 2.64 -11.21
N ALA A 94 -7.95 3.46 -10.70
CA ALA A 94 -9.37 3.23 -10.87
C ALA A 94 -9.59 3.11 -12.37
N GLN A 95 -10.15 1.98 -12.81
CA GLN A 95 -10.32 1.66 -14.23
C GLN A 95 -11.31 2.60 -14.95
N SER A 96 -11.86 3.59 -14.26
CA SER A 96 -12.46 4.79 -14.83
C SER A 96 -11.86 6.02 -14.15
N GLU A 97 -10.86 6.62 -14.80
CA GLU A 97 -10.40 7.94 -14.40
C GLU A 97 -11.52 8.93 -14.69
N PHE A 98 -12.02 9.61 -13.67
CA PHE A 98 -12.91 10.76 -13.84
C PHE A 98 -12.16 11.83 -14.64
N GLN A 99 -12.49 11.96 -15.92
CA GLN A 99 -11.83 12.89 -16.85
C GLN A 99 -12.56 14.23 -16.88
N VAL A 100 -11.77 15.29 -16.92
CA VAL A 100 -12.27 16.66 -17.11
C VAL A 100 -11.45 17.39 -18.16
N TYR A 101 -12.08 18.27 -18.92
CA TYR A 101 -11.44 19.02 -20.00
C TYR A 101 -12.12 20.38 -20.22
N PRO A 102 -11.42 21.39 -20.76
CA PRO A 102 -9.98 21.39 -20.95
C PRO A 102 -9.26 21.44 -19.60
N ASN A 103 -8.02 20.94 -19.57
CA ASN A 103 -7.14 21.08 -18.41
C ASN A 103 -5.74 21.36 -18.96
N PRO A 104 -5.23 22.61 -18.90
CA PRO A 104 -5.75 23.77 -18.14
C PRO A 104 -7.07 24.38 -18.64
N VAL A 105 -7.79 25.07 -17.75
CA VAL A 105 -9.11 25.68 -18.00
C VAL A 105 -9.11 27.19 -17.70
N LYS A 106 -9.80 27.98 -18.53
CA LYS A 106 -9.97 29.45 -18.35
C LYS A 106 -11.38 29.89 -17.96
N GLY A 107 -12.34 28.98 -18.04
CA GLY A 107 -13.74 29.29 -17.78
C GLY A 107 -14.54 28.01 -17.61
N MET A 108 -15.15 27.51 -18.68
CA MET A 108 -15.97 26.30 -18.62
C MET A 108 -15.10 25.05 -18.54
N LEU A 109 -15.32 24.24 -17.50
CA LEU A 109 -14.78 22.89 -17.34
C LEU A 109 -15.89 21.88 -17.64
N TYR A 110 -15.62 20.96 -18.55
CA TYR A 110 -16.47 19.86 -18.97
C TYR A 110 -16.02 18.54 -18.36
N MET A 111 -16.96 17.62 -18.17
CA MET A 111 -16.74 16.31 -17.57
C MET A 111 -17.79 15.30 -18.05
N GLU A 112 -17.56 14.02 -17.82
CA GLU A 112 -18.53 12.99 -18.16
C GLU A 112 -19.86 13.19 -17.39
N PRO A 113 -21.02 13.30 -18.05
CA PRO A 113 -22.30 13.45 -17.35
C PRO A 113 -22.64 12.17 -16.58
N VAL A 114 -23.21 12.32 -15.39
CA VAL A 114 -23.76 11.19 -14.62
C VAL A 114 -25.27 11.36 -14.45
N PRO A 115 -26.08 10.29 -14.50
CA PRO A 115 -27.54 10.41 -14.42
C PRO A 115 -28.06 11.01 -13.11
N GLU A 116 -27.32 10.84 -12.02
CA GLU A 116 -27.70 11.29 -10.68
C GLU A 116 -27.15 12.69 -10.37
N SER A 117 -27.83 13.43 -9.49
CA SER A 117 -27.28 14.67 -8.95
C SER A 117 -25.97 14.39 -8.21
N SER A 118 -24.97 15.24 -8.37
CA SER A 118 -23.67 15.07 -7.73
C SER A 118 -23.15 16.38 -7.17
N ARG A 119 -22.24 16.30 -6.20
CA ARG A 119 -21.59 17.48 -5.61
C ARG A 119 -20.15 17.56 -6.04
N LEU A 120 -19.76 18.68 -6.65
CA LEU A 120 -18.38 19.00 -6.97
C LEU A 120 -17.79 19.89 -5.88
N THR A 121 -16.61 19.54 -5.40
CA THR A 121 -15.85 20.33 -4.42
C THR A 121 -14.45 20.60 -4.96
N PHE A 122 -14.06 21.88 -4.97
CA PHE A 122 -12.73 22.32 -5.35
C PHE A 122 -11.91 22.65 -4.11
N LEU A 123 -10.75 22.02 -3.99
CA LEU A 123 -9.76 22.22 -2.94
C LEU A 123 -8.54 22.92 -3.52
N ASN A 124 -7.99 23.92 -2.83
CA ASN A 124 -6.70 24.50 -3.20
C ASN A 124 -5.52 23.60 -2.76
N SER A 125 -4.29 24.00 -3.07
CA SER A 125 -3.07 23.27 -2.68
C SER A 125 -2.85 23.14 -1.17
N ALA A 126 -3.53 23.95 -0.35
CA ALA A 126 -3.52 23.85 1.11
C ALA A 126 -4.63 22.93 1.66
N GLY A 127 -5.45 22.33 0.78
CA GLY A 127 -6.57 21.46 1.17
C GLY A 127 -7.83 22.21 1.64
N LEU A 128 -7.91 23.52 1.44
CA LEU A 128 -9.09 24.31 1.79
C LEU A 128 -10.13 24.25 0.67
N VAL A 129 -11.41 24.07 1.04
CA VAL A 129 -12.54 24.14 0.10
C VAL A 129 -12.72 25.58 -0.35
N VAL A 130 -12.57 25.83 -1.65
CA VAL A 130 -12.70 27.16 -2.26
C VAL A 130 -14.00 27.34 -3.04
N LYS A 131 -14.60 26.26 -3.53
CA LYS A 131 -15.83 26.30 -4.32
C LYS A 131 -16.57 24.97 -4.25
N ILE A 132 -17.89 25.04 -4.23
CA ILE A 132 -18.79 23.90 -4.31
C ILE A 132 -19.80 24.16 -5.41
N PHE A 133 -20.09 23.15 -6.23
CA PHE A 133 -21.19 23.14 -7.18
C PHE A 133 -22.09 21.94 -6.89
N GLU A 134 -23.40 22.19 -6.82
CA GLU A 134 -24.40 21.12 -6.87
C GLU A 134 -24.76 20.90 -8.33
N MET A 135 -24.47 19.72 -8.85
CA MET A 135 -24.71 19.33 -10.23
C MET A 135 -26.05 18.63 -10.34
N GLU A 136 -26.84 19.04 -11.32
CA GLU A 136 -28.02 18.29 -11.73
C GLU A 136 -27.63 16.99 -12.45
N GLY A 137 -28.57 16.04 -12.52
CA GLY A 137 -28.39 14.85 -13.31
C GLY A 137 -28.15 15.20 -14.78
N MET A 138 -27.20 14.50 -15.40
CA MET A 138 -26.73 14.69 -16.77
C MET A 138 -26.03 16.03 -17.05
N GLN A 139 -25.83 16.89 -16.04
CA GLN A 139 -25.03 18.11 -16.21
C GLN A 139 -23.55 17.74 -16.42
N ASP A 140 -22.96 18.31 -17.46
CA ASP A 140 -21.62 17.96 -17.96
C ASP A 140 -20.60 19.10 -17.85
N HIS A 141 -20.99 20.29 -17.36
CA HIS A 141 -20.09 21.44 -17.26
C HIS A 141 -20.34 22.34 -16.05
N VAL A 142 -19.29 23.07 -15.66
CA VAL A 142 -19.31 24.13 -14.64
C VAL A 142 -18.44 25.32 -15.05
N ASP A 143 -18.83 26.53 -14.61
CA ASP A 143 -18.07 27.76 -14.84
C ASP A 143 -17.06 28.02 -13.71
N LEU A 144 -15.78 27.96 -14.06
CA LEU A 144 -14.66 28.22 -13.17
C LEU A 144 -14.03 29.61 -13.34
N SER A 145 -14.61 30.49 -14.16
CA SER A 145 -14.09 31.85 -14.41
C SER A 145 -13.96 32.70 -13.14
N SER A 146 -14.66 32.32 -12.06
CA SER A 146 -14.58 32.98 -10.74
C SER A 146 -13.43 32.49 -9.85
N LEU A 147 -12.75 31.40 -10.22
CA LEU A 147 -11.61 30.88 -9.46
C LEU A 147 -10.32 31.59 -9.88
N PRO A 148 -9.47 31.98 -8.91
CA PRO A 148 -8.14 32.47 -9.23
C PRO A 148 -7.30 31.45 -10.01
N PRO A 149 -6.30 31.90 -10.79
CA PRO A 149 -5.36 30.99 -11.44
C PRO A 149 -4.60 30.17 -10.41
N GLY A 150 -4.45 28.87 -10.65
CA GLY A 150 -3.79 27.99 -9.71
C GLY A 150 -4.14 26.52 -9.87
N LEU A 151 -3.57 25.72 -8.96
CA LEU A 151 -3.78 24.28 -8.91
C LEU A 151 -4.91 23.93 -7.95
N TYR A 152 -5.85 23.12 -8.42
CA TYR A 152 -6.97 22.64 -7.63
C TYR A 152 -7.09 21.11 -7.69
N ILE A 153 -7.57 20.53 -6.59
CA ILE A 153 -8.08 19.16 -6.55
C ILE A 153 -9.60 19.25 -6.63
N LEU A 154 -10.17 18.70 -7.68
CA LEU A 154 -11.61 18.55 -7.86
C LEU A 154 -12.03 17.16 -7.36
N SER A 155 -13.02 17.12 -6.47
CA SER A 155 -13.69 15.89 -6.07
C SER A 155 -15.16 15.89 -6.49
N ARG A 156 -15.64 14.80 -7.08
CA ARG A 156 -17.05 14.56 -7.38
C ARG A 156 -17.61 13.49 -6.47
N GLN A 157 -18.69 13.81 -5.77
CA GLN A 157 -19.45 12.89 -4.93
C GLN A 157 -20.82 12.63 -5.53
N THR A 158 -21.11 11.39 -5.91
CA THR A 158 -22.42 10.95 -6.40
C THR A 158 -23.04 10.01 -5.37
N GLY A 159 -24.17 10.41 -4.77
CA GLY A 159 -24.82 9.61 -3.73
C GLY A 159 -23.87 9.17 -2.59
N LYS A 160 -23.83 7.86 -2.32
CA LYS A 160 -22.96 7.23 -1.31
C LYS A 160 -21.71 6.55 -1.90
N GLU A 161 -21.43 6.77 -3.18
CA GLU A 161 -20.27 6.17 -3.84
C GLU A 161 -18.95 6.76 -3.30
N GLN A 162 -17.82 6.12 -3.61
CA GLN A 162 -16.53 6.70 -3.29
C GLN A 162 -16.31 7.95 -4.14
N PRO A 163 -15.87 9.09 -3.56
CA PRO A 163 -15.62 10.28 -4.33
C PRO A 163 -14.50 10.05 -5.35
N GLN A 164 -14.71 10.56 -6.56
CA GLN A 164 -13.72 10.56 -7.62
C GLN A 164 -12.92 11.86 -7.59
N TYR A 165 -11.63 11.80 -7.90
CA TYR A 165 -10.72 12.94 -7.81
C TYR A 165 -10.00 13.18 -9.12
N VAL A 166 -9.80 14.46 -9.46
CA VAL A 166 -9.00 14.88 -10.61
C VAL A 166 -8.27 16.19 -10.30
N LYS A 167 -7.06 16.32 -10.83
CA LYS A 167 -6.26 17.53 -10.74
C LYS A 167 -6.70 18.51 -11.82
N VAL A 168 -7.00 19.77 -11.47
CA VAL A 168 -7.42 20.82 -12.41
C VAL A 168 -6.51 22.03 -12.28
N ILE A 169 -6.05 22.58 -13.39
CA ILE A 169 -5.26 23.80 -13.47
C ILE A 169 -6.13 24.91 -14.05
N CYS A 170 -6.40 25.97 -13.26
CA CYS A 170 -7.09 27.16 -13.73
C CYS A 170 -6.07 28.22 -14.18
N GLU A 171 -6.33 28.86 -15.33
CA GLU A 171 -5.52 29.94 -15.94
C GLU A 171 -6.24 31.29 -15.94
#